data_AF-A0A7C1YYK8-F1
#
_entry.id   AF-A0A7C1YYK8-F1
#
_cell.length_a   1.000
_cell.length_b   1.000
_cell.length_c   1.000
_cell.angle_alpha   90.00
_cell.angle_beta   90.00
_cell.angle_gamma   90.00
#
_symmetry.space_group_name_H-M   'P 1'
#
loop_
_entity.id
_entity.type
_entity.pdbx_description
1 polymer ?
#
loop_
_entity_poly.entity_id
_entity_poly.type
_entity_poly.pdbx_seq_one_letter_code
_entity_poly.pdbx_strand_id
1 'polypeptide(L)'
;MSSIDFALKDFFRKKRSNYPFLLMITLVVAFTEFLIYFTTAIGLNIFIPTDFINKNFFSGGIYVVYQKFNAIIQVLLIILSVALIVVVTTTLILSKKHDIAIMRALGTLPRKLYGFYLTEAFILFIMGFFLGLVSGFIAYGVFVLVMEFFNFPIVFYIDLIYTPIMFISSLIGILVITGYTLRKIGGKSIIKTFSKDIPFNYDASQKLKFILKWLASLGLNLRIAIINTIRKKGEFIRYLIIFTIMALLIFTLGLGTIVLSTSSLEWIQKSQNENIIVIGHKDVINNYSLMYQMFSDPNLLISENNINFTDPQYLFNGGVINEIKDLNGVELVEERLINFYSVEEIQGIYISEDDTYKVVGKDRQDNIPIIGINPETIIQDFEIEGRFFTEEDAFENIT
;
A
#
# COMPACT_ATOMS: atom_id res chain seq x y z
N MET A 1 27.75 -34.41 14.29
CA MET A 1 26.39 -33.85 14.13
C MET A 1 26.47 -32.56 13.33
N SER A 2 25.64 -32.39 12.32
CA SER A 2 25.56 -31.12 11.58
C SER A 2 24.95 -30.04 12.48
N SER A 3 25.29 -28.76 12.24
CA SER A 3 24.69 -27.63 12.96
C SER A 3 23.18 -27.57 12.80
N ILE A 4 22.66 -28.04 11.67
CA ILE A 4 21.23 -28.09 11.34
C ILE A 4 20.48 -29.12 12.19
N ASP A 5 20.99 -30.35 12.30
CA ASP A 5 20.34 -31.42 13.07
C ASP A 5 20.22 -31.06 14.57
N PHE A 6 21.26 -30.41 15.11
CA PHE A 6 21.22 -29.92 16.47
C PHE A 6 20.27 -28.73 16.66
N ALA A 7 20.21 -27.79 15.70
CA ALA A 7 19.28 -26.65 15.75
C ALA A 7 17.82 -27.09 15.69
N LEU A 8 17.48 -28.05 14.83
CA LEU A 8 16.14 -28.63 14.76
C LEU A 8 15.77 -29.31 16.09
N LYS A 9 16.68 -30.10 16.67
CA LYS A 9 16.43 -30.75 17.96
C LYS A 9 16.23 -29.76 19.10
N ASP A 10 17.03 -28.69 19.18
CA ASP A 10 16.83 -27.63 20.20
C ASP A 10 15.50 -26.89 19.98
N PHE A 11 15.11 -26.64 18.73
CA PHE A 11 13.84 -26.02 18.39
C PHE A 11 12.64 -26.84 18.89
N PHE A 12 12.62 -28.14 18.59
CA PHE A 12 11.56 -29.04 19.07
C PHE A 12 11.56 -29.17 20.59
N ARG A 13 12.74 -29.24 21.22
CA ARG A 13 12.87 -29.35 22.67
C ARG A 13 12.37 -28.11 23.40
N LYS A 14 12.59 -26.90 22.84
CA LYS A 14 12.19 -25.62 23.43
C LYS A 14 10.94 -25.02 22.76
N LYS A 15 10.02 -25.86 22.29
CA LYS A 15 8.80 -25.44 21.55
C LYS A 15 8.04 -24.28 22.22
N ARG A 16 7.83 -24.31 23.54
CA ARG A 16 7.10 -23.24 24.26
C ARG A 16 7.80 -21.88 24.20
N SER A 17 9.13 -21.86 24.16
CA SER A 17 9.90 -20.62 24.08
C SER A 17 10.00 -20.09 22.64
N ASN A 18 10.08 -20.99 21.66
CA ASN A 18 10.29 -20.61 20.26
C ASN A 18 8.97 -20.34 19.50
N TYR A 19 7.85 -20.92 19.94
CA TYR A 19 6.54 -20.77 19.30
C TYR A 19 6.05 -19.32 19.17
N PRO A 20 6.19 -18.44 20.17
CA PRO A 20 5.76 -17.03 20.03
C PRO A 20 6.50 -16.30 18.91
N PHE A 21 7.81 -16.56 18.75
CA PHE A 21 8.60 -15.96 17.67
C PHE A 21 8.15 -16.46 16.30
N LEU A 22 7.88 -17.76 16.18
CA LEU A 22 7.37 -18.36 14.95
C LEU A 22 6.00 -17.77 14.56
N LEU A 23 5.09 -17.69 15.54
CA LEU A 23 3.75 -17.15 15.34
C LEU A 23 3.81 -15.68 14.93
N MET A 24 4.69 -14.88 15.55
CA MET A 24 4.83 -13.47 15.20
C MET A 24 5.35 -13.28 13.76
N ILE A 25 6.36 -14.05 13.32
CA ILE A 25 6.81 -14.02 11.93
C ILE A 25 5.68 -14.45 10.98
N THR A 26 4.96 -15.52 11.34
CA THR A 26 3.83 -16.04 10.55
C THR A 26 2.77 -14.97 10.34
N LEU A 27 2.32 -14.31 11.41
CA LEU A 27 1.30 -13.25 11.34
C LEU A 27 1.76 -12.03 10.53
N VAL A 28 3.01 -11.59 10.73
CA VAL A 28 3.56 -10.43 10.01
C VAL A 28 3.60 -10.71 8.50
N VAL A 29 4.10 -11.89 8.12
CA VAL A 29 4.15 -12.31 6.72
C VAL A 29 2.74 -12.48 6.16
N ALA A 30 1.85 -13.19 6.86
CA ALA A 30 0.47 -13.39 6.43
C ALA A 30 -0.27 -12.08 6.15
N PHE A 31 -0.15 -11.11 7.06
CA PHE A 31 -0.79 -9.81 6.92
C PHE A 31 -0.21 -9.00 5.75
N THR A 32 1.10 -9.11 5.52
CA THR A 32 1.78 -8.40 4.43
C THR A 32 1.40 -8.97 3.07
N GLU A 33 1.44 -10.29 2.93
CA GLU A 33 1.04 -10.99 1.70
C GLU A 33 -0.44 -10.74 1.39
N PHE A 34 -1.31 -10.83 2.40
CA PHE A 34 -2.74 -10.50 2.24
C PHE A 34 -2.93 -9.10 1.65
N LEU A 35 -2.24 -8.08 2.17
CA LEU A 35 -2.38 -6.71 1.69
C LEU A 35 -1.80 -6.51 0.28
N ILE A 36 -0.68 -7.16 -0.04
CA ILE A 36 -0.10 -7.11 -1.39
C ILE A 36 -1.08 -7.69 -2.41
N TYR A 37 -1.64 -8.88 -2.13
CA TYR A 37 -2.62 -9.50 -3.02
C TYR A 37 -3.89 -8.66 -3.12
N PHE A 38 -4.40 -8.13 -2.00
CA PHE A 38 -5.56 -7.25 -1.98
C PHE A 38 -5.39 -6.01 -2.87
N THR A 39 -4.30 -5.27 -2.73
CA THR A 39 -4.06 -4.06 -3.53
C THR A 39 -3.90 -4.38 -5.02
N THR A 40 -3.28 -5.52 -5.33
CA THR A 40 -3.13 -5.98 -6.72
C THR A 40 -4.49 -6.34 -7.32
N ALA A 41 -5.35 -7.01 -6.56
CA ALA A 41 -6.66 -7.46 -7.01
C ALA A 41 -7.62 -6.31 -7.38
N ILE A 42 -7.47 -5.15 -6.74
CA ILE A 42 -8.25 -3.92 -7.03
C ILE A 42 -7.60 -3.12 -8.20
N GLY A 43 -6.41 -3.51 -8.67
CA GLY A 43 -5.70 -2.81 -9.74
C GLY A 43 -4.94 -1.55 -9.28
N LEU A 44 -4.73 -1.38 -7.96
CA LEU A 44 -4.02 -0.21 -7.42
C LEU A 44 -2.51 -0.42 -7.32
N ASN A 45 -2.02 -1.58 -7.74
CA ASN A 45 -0.61 -1.91 -7.72
C ASN A 45 0.10 -1.32 -8.96
N ILE A 46 1.08 -0.45 -8.75
CA ILE A 46 1.83 0.21 -9.84
C ILE A 46 2.71 -0.79 -10.62
N PHE A 47 3.22 -1.82 -9.95
CA PHE A 47 4.27 -2.68 -10.50
C PHE A 47 3.72 -3.92 -11.19
N ILE A 48 2.50 -4.32 -10.85
CA ILE A 48 1.76 -5.42 -11.47
C ILE A 48 0.44 -4.84 -11.95
N PRO A 49 0.41 -4.26 -13.17
CA PRO A 49 -0.84 -3.82 -13.76
C PRO A 49 -1.74 -5.03 -14.02
N THR A 50 -3.00 -4.92 -13.61
CA THR A 50 -4.03 -5.91 -13.90
C THR A 50 -4.74 -5.55 -15.18
N ASP A 51 -4.82 -6.50 -16.11
CA ASP A 51 -5.60 -6.32 -17.33
C ASP A 51 -7.08 -6.65 -17.03
N PHE A 52 -7.89 -5.61 -16.90
CA PHE A 52 -9.35 -5.74 -16.81
C PHE A 52 -9.96 -5.79 -18.22
N ILE A 53 -11.12 -6.45 -18.35
CA ILE A 53 -11.89 -6.43 -19.61
C ILE A 53 -12.25 -4.99 -19.97
N ASN A 54 -12.72 -4.24 -18.97
CA ASN A 54 -12.98 -2.83 -19.10
C ASN A 54 -11.74 -1.99 -18.77
N LYS A 55 -11.10 -1.42 -19.80
CA LYS A 55 -9.94 -0.53 -19.66
C LYS A 55 -10.24 0.77 -18.90
N ASN A 56 -11.51 1.17 -18.84
CA ASN A 56 -11.95 2.40 -18.18
C ASN A 56 -12.28 2.18 -16.70
N PHE A 57 -12.27 0.93 -16.22
CA PHE A 57 -12.49 0.59 -14.82
C PHE A 57 -11.51 1.34 -13.93
N PHE A 58 -12.05 2.09 -12.96
CA PHE A 58 -11.31 2.92 -12.02
C PHE A 58 -10.13 3.64 -12.69
N SER A 59 -10.42 4.53 -13.64
CA SER A 59 -9.45 5.26 -14.46
C SER A 59 -9.45 6.77 -14.18
N GLY A 60 -8.56 7.53 -14.81
CA GLY A 60 -8.46 8.99 -14.69
C GLY A 60 -7.65 9.49 -13.48
N GLY A 61 -7.86 10.74 -13.08
CA GLY A 61 -7.08 11.42 -12.04
C GLY A 61 -7.21 10.77 -10.66
N ILE A 62 -8.43 10.39 -10.27
CA ILE A 62 -8.72 9.70 -9.00
C ILE A 62 -7.89 8.42 -8.90
N TYR A 63 -7.92 7.60 -9.96
CA TYR A 63 -7.13 6.37 -10.01
C TYR A 63 -5.65 6.61 -9.76
N VAL A 64 -5.05 7.57 -10.48
CA VAL A 64 -3.62 7.90 -10.33
C VAL A 64 -3.30 8.24 -8.88
N VAL A 65 -4.12 9.07 -8.23
CA VAL A 65 -3.89 9.46 -6.84
C VAL A 65 -3.99 8.25 -5.89
N TYR A 66 -5.00 7.40 -6.04
CA TYR A 66 -5.15 6.18 -5.23
C TYR A 66 -4.01 5.20 -5.47
N GLN A 67 -3.57 5.04 -6.72
CA GLN A 67 -2.47 4.16 -7.10
C GLN A 67 -1.16 4.62 -6.44
N LYS A 68 -0.85 5.93 -6.49
CA LYS A 68 0.34 6.51 -5.84
C LYS A 68 0.28 6.38 -4.32
N PHE A 69 -0.87 6.66 -3.72
CA PHE A 69 -1.05 6.50 -2.28
C PHE A 69 -0.84 5.06 -1.83
N ASN A 70 -1.44 4.09 -2.52
CA ASN A 70 -1.29 2.67 -2.21
C ASN A 70 0.16 2.21 -2.36
N ALA A 71 0.89 2.69 -3.37
CA ALA A 71 2.31 2.37 -3.52
C ALA A 71 3.16 2.83 -2.32
N ILE A 72 2.89 4.02 -1.77
CA ILE A 72 3.57 4.51 -0.56
C ILE A 72 3.27 3.59 0.63
N ILE A 73 2.00 3.21 0.82
CA ILE A 73 1.59 2.29 1.89
C ILE A 73 2.27 0.93 1.75
N GLN A 74 2.28 0.35 0.55
CA GLN A 74 2.93 -0.94 0.28
C GLN A 74 4.42 -0.91 0.64
N VAL A 75 5.15 0.13 0.22
CA VAL A 75 6.58 0.29 0.53
C VAL A 75 6.79 0.39 2.04
N LEU A 76 6.02 1.25 2.73
CA LEU A 76 6.11 1.40 4.19
C LEU A 76 5.82 0.08 4.92
N LEU A 77 4.87 -0.69 4.41
CA LEU A 77 4.47 -1.96 4.99
C LEU A 77 5.56 -3.02 4.84
N ILE A 78 6.19 -3.12 3.67
CA ILE A 78 7.34 -4.03 3.46
C ILE A 78 8.49 -3.66 4.38
N ILE A 79 8.81 -2.37 4.51
CA ILE A 79 9.84 -1.88 5.44
C ILE A 79 9.50 -2.28 6.88
N LEU A 80 8.25 -2.07 7.30
CA LEU A 80 7.78 -2.44 8.63
C LEU A 80 7.91 -3.95 8.87
N SER A 81 7.49 -4.78 7.92
CA SER A 81 7.49 -6.23 8.05
C SER A 81 8.91 -6.80 8.12
N VAL A 82 9.82 -6.31 7.27
CA VAL A 82 11.26 -6.66 7.35
C VAL A 82 11.84 -6.22 8.71
N ALA A 83 11.56 -4.99 9.15
CA ALA A 83 12.04 -4.49 10.44
C ALA A 83 11.52 -5.33 11.63
N LEU A 84 10.25 -5.70 11.62
CA LEU A 84 9.63 -6.56 12.62
C LEU A 84 10.30 -7.94 12.65
N ILE A 85 10.44 -8.59 11.50
CA ILE A 85 11.08 -9.92 11.40
C ILE A 85 12.51 -9.87 11.96
N VAL A 86 13.30 -8.86 11.58
CA VAL A 86 14.67 -8.68 12.07
C VAL A 86 14.71 -8.44 13.57
N VAL A 87 13.79 -7.65 14.13
CA VAL A 87 13.75 -7.42 15.58
C VAL A 87 13.33 -8.68 16.32
N VAL A 88 12.36 -9.43 15.80
CA VAL A 88 11.90 -10.71 16.38
C VAL A 88 13.04 -11.73 16.41
N THR A 89 13.75 -11.92 15.31
CA THR A 89 14.90 -12.85 15.25
C THR A 89 16.08 -12.36 16.11
N THR A 90 16.32 -11.05 16.18
CA THR A 90 17.35 -10.49 17.07
C THR A 90 16.99 -10.70 18.55
N THR A 91 15.71 -10.56 18.90
CA THR A 91 15.21 -10.81 20.26
C THR A 91 15.28 -12.29 20.61
N LEU A 92 15.04 -13.20 19.66
CA LEU A 92 15.28 -14.64 19.84
C LEU A 92 16.74 -14.89 20.25
N ILE A 93 17.72 -14.33 19.53
CA ILE A 93 19.15 -14.48 19.87
C ILE A 93 19.47 -13.92 21.26
N LEU A 94 18.91 -12.75 21.59
CA LEU A 94 19.14 -12.13 22.89
C LEU A 94 18.54 -12.93 24.05
N SER A 95 17.39 -13.56 23.86
CA SER A 95 16.80 -14.46 24.85
C SER A 95 17.73 -15.62 25.20
N LYS A 96 18.53 -16.08 24.22
CA LYS A 96 19.52 -17.15 24.37
C LYS A 96 20.92 -16.69 24.77
N LYS A 97 21.10 -15.40 25.09
CA LYS A 97 22.41 -14.84 25.50
C LYS A 97 23.02 -15.58 26.70
N HIS A 98 22.20 -16.04 27.64
CA HIS A 98 22.66 -16.80 28.80
C HIS A 98 23.18 -18.19 28.40
N ASP A 99 22.44 -18.91 27.55
CA ASP A 99 22.83 -20.22 27.01
C ASP A 99 24.13 -20.11 26.20
N ILE A 100 24.29 -19.04 25.41
CA ILE A 100 25.54 -18.73 24.68
C ILE A 100 26.71 -18.58 25.67
N ALA A 101 26.51 -17.90 26.80
CA ALA A 101 27.56 -17.70 27.81
C ALA A 101 28.00 -19.02 28.45
N ILE A 102 27.05 -19.90 28.79
CA ILE A 102 27.31 -21.22 29.36
C ILE A 102 28.12 -22.07 28.37
N MET A 103 27.69 -22.15 27.11
CA MET A 103 28.40 -22.93 26.09
C MET A 103 29.84 -22.42 25.87
N ARG A 104 30.06 -21.11 25.95
CA ARG A 104 31.42 -20.53 25.89
C ARG A 104 32.25 -20.88 27.12
N ALA A 105 31.66 -20.85 28.32
CA ALA A 105 32.35 -21.24 29.54
C ALA A 105 32.78 -22.72 29.52
N LEU A 106 32.01 -23.58 28.86
CA LEU A 106 32.33 -24.98 28.61
C LEU A 106 33.40 -25.20 27.51
N GLY A 107 33.92 -24.13 26.88
CA GLY A 107 35.01 -24.22 25.89
C GLY A 107 34.58 -24.24 24.42
N THR A 108 33.31 -23.94 24.10
CA THR A 108 32.84 -23.93 22.71
C THR A 108 33.42 -22.75 21.92
N LEU A 109 33.94 -23.02 20.71
CA LEU A 109 34.50 -21.99 19.81
C LEU A 109 33.43 -20.97 19.38
N PRO A 110 33.71 -19.65 19.42
CA PRO A 110 32.77 -18.60 19.02
C PRO A 110 32.22 -18.75 17.59
N ARG A 111 33.04 -19.24 16.64
CA ARG A 111 32.62 -19.48 15.25
C ARG A 111 31.54 -20.57 15.13
N LYS A 112 31.64 -21.63 15.95
CA LYS A 112 30.63 -22.70 15.98
C LYS A 112 29.32 -22.21 16.59
N LEU A 113 29.39 -21.38 17.64
CA LEU A 113 28.22 -20.76 18.23
C LEU A 113 27.52 -19.79 17.28
N TYR A 114 28.31 -19.00 16.53
CA TYR A 114 27.77 -18.10 15.52
C TYR A 114 26.95 -18.87 14.47
N GLY A 115 27.52 -19.93 13.88
CA GLY A 115 26.82 -20.75 12.90
C GLY A 115 25.55 -21.38 13.47
N PHE A 116 25.64 -21.96 14.67
CA PHE A 116 24.50 -22.63 15.30
C PHE A 116 23.28 -21.71 15.52
N TYR A 117 23.47 -20.61 16.24
CA TYR A 117 22.36 -19.71 16.59
C TYR A 117 21.83 -18.94 15.38
N LEU A 118 22.69 -18.62 14.41
CA LEU A 118 22.26 -17.97 13.16
C LEU A 118 21.45 -18.95 12.29
N THR A 119 21.87 -20.21 12.16
CA THR A 119 21.11 -21.24 11.46
C THR A 119 19.74 -21.46 12.11
N GLU A 120 19.65 -21.44 13.45
CA GLU A 120 18.37 -21.52 14.13
C GLU A 120 17.43 -20.35 13.77
N ALA A 121 17.94 -19.12 13.74
CA ALA A 121 17.17 -17.96 13.33
C ALA A 121 16.65 -18.09 11.89
N PHE A 122 17.47 -18.63 10.97
CA PHE A 122 17.03 -18.90 9.59
C PHE A 122 15.97 -19.98 9.49
N ILE A 123 16.11 -21.08 10.21
CA ILE A 123 15.10 -22.15 10.22
C ILE A 123 13.75 -21.59 10.69
N LEU A 124 13.77 -20.81 11.78
CA LEU A 124 12.56 -20.21 12.32
C LEU A 124 11.93 -19.21 11.35
N PHE A 125 12.75 -18.34 10.72
CA PHE A 125 12.29 -17.42 9.69
C PHE A 125 11.68 -18.15 8.48
N ILE A 126 12.38 -19.14 7.92
CA ILE A 126 11.91 -19.88 6.74
C ILE A 126 10.59 -20.58 7.04
N MET A 127 10.49 -21.29 8.18
CA MET A 127 9.24 -21.93 8.59
C MET A 127 8.10 -20.91 8.79
N GLY A 128 8.38 -19.81 9.48
CA GLY A 128 7.39 -18.77 9.72
C GLY A 128 6.95 -18.07 8.43
N PHE A 129 7.87 -17.86 7.50
CA PHE A 129 7.59 -17.23 6.20
C PHE A 129 6.68 -18.11 5.35
N PHE A 130 6.97 -19.41 5.21
CA PHE A 130 6.09 -20.30 4.44
C PHE A 130 4.72 -20.48 5.08
N LEU A 131 4.64 -20.61 6.41
CA LEU A 131 3.36 -20.64 7.11
C LEU A 131 2.59 -19.32 6.94
N GLY A 132 3.31 -18.19 6.96
CA GLY A 132 2.76 -16.87 6.74
C GLY A 132 2.20 -16.70 5.33
N LEU A 133 2.96 -17.10 4.31
CA LEU A 133 2.53 -17.07 2.91
C LEU A 133 1.25 -17.89 2.72
N VAL A 134 1.22 -19.13 3.21
CA VAL A 134 0.04 -20.00 3.10
C VAL A 134 -1.17 -19.38 3.83
N SER A 135 -0.99 -18.87 5.04
CA SER A 135 -2.08 -18.26 5.81
C SER A 135 -2.56 -16.92 5.21
N GLY A 136 -1.66 -16.11 4.66
CA GLY A 136 -1.99 -14.88 3.94
C GLY A 136 -2.77 -15.15 2.66
N PHE A 137 -2.37 -16.17 1.90
CA PHE A 137 -3.08 -16.64 0.71
C PHE A 137 -4.49 -17.15 1.05
N ILE A 138 -4.63 -17.96 2.12
CA ILE A 138 -5.94 -18.42 2.60
C ILE A 138 -6.81 -17.22 3.01
N ALA A 139 -6.25 -16.27 3.76
CA ALA A 139 -6.98 -15.07 4.18
C ALA A 139 -7.46 -14.23 2.97
N TYR A 140 -6.62 -14.09 1.94
CA TYR A 140 -6.99 -13.43 0.69
C TYR A 140 -8.11 -14.17 -0.05
N GLY A 141 -8.05 -15.51 -0.14
CA GLY A 141 -9.13 -16.32 -0.72
C GLY A 141 -10.45 -16.16 0.03
N VAL A 142 -10.43 -16.18 1.36
CA VAL A 142 -11.63 -15.93 2.19
C VAL A 142 -12.17 -14.52 1.93
N PHE A 143 -11.30 -13.53 1.81
CA PHE A 143 -11.69 -12.16 1.53
C PHE A 143 -12.37 -12.02 0.16
N VAL A 144 -11.84 -12.65 -0.88
CA VAL A 144 -12.47 -12.65 -2.22
C VAL A 144 -13.89 -13.23 -2.16
N LEU A 145 -14.09 -14.34 -1.44
CA LEU A 145 -15.43 -14.92 -1.25
C LEU A 145 -16.39 -13.96 -0.52
N VAL A 146 -15.88 -13.22 0.48
CA VAL A 146 -16.67 -12.20 1.18
C VAL A 146 -17.04 -11.06 0.24
N MET A 147 -16.13 -10.60 -0.62
CA MET A 147 -16.40 -9.50 -1.56
C MET A 147 -17.37 -9.91 -2.67
N GLU A 148 -17.27 -11.16 -3.15
CA GLU A 148 -18.24 -11.75 -4.09
C GLU A 148 -19.66 -11.77 -3.48
N PHE A 149 -19.79 -12.07 -2.18
CA PHE A 149 -21.07 -11.99 -1.47
C PHE A 149 -21.66 -10.56 -1.45
N PHE A 150 -20.82 -9.53 -1.50
CA PHE A 150 -21.25 -8.13 -1.60
C PHE A 150 -21.40 -7.63 -3.05
N ASN A 151 -21.40 -8.52 -4.05
CA ASN A 151 -21.42 -8.18 -5.48
C ASN A 151 -20.25 -7.29 -5.93
N PHE A 152 -19.09 -7.41 -5.29
CA PHE A 152 -17.84 -6.79 -5.74
C PHE A 152 -16.92 -7.88 -6.33
N PRO A 153 -17.01 -8.16 -7.64
CA PRO A 153 -16.17 -9.16 -8.27
C PRO A 153 -14.71 -8.69 -8.28
N ILE A 154 -13.86 -9.37 -7.52
CA ILE A 154 -12.42 -9.11 -7.46
C ILE A 154 -11.69 -10.19 -8.25
N VAL A 155 -10.78 -9.78 -9.13
CA VAL A 155 -9.97 -10.73 -9.91
C VAL A 155 -8.87 -11.30 -9.02
N PHE A 156 -8.72 -12.62 -9.04
CA PHE A 156 -7.70 -13.31 -8.26
C PHE A 156 -6.32 -13.15 -8.91
N TYR A 157 -5.39 -12.47 -8.22
CA TYR A 157 -4.02 -12.27 -8.70
C TYR A 157 -2.99 -12.73 -7.66
N ILE A 158 -1.91 -13.33 -8.15
CA ILE A 158 -0.77 -13.74 -7.33
C ILE A 158 0.39 -12.81 -7.66
N ASP A 159 0.92 -12.14 -6.63
CA ASP A 159 2.14 -11.36 -6.76
C ASP A 159 3.38 -12.25 -6.86
N LEU A 160 4.26 -11.93 -7.81
CA LEU A 160 5.54 -12.61 -8.03
C LEU A 160 6.75 -11.70 -7.77
N ILE A 161 6.53 -10.42 -7.41
CA ILE A 161 7.60 -9.43 -7.29
C ILE A 161 7.86 -9.07 -5.83
N TYR A 162 6.81 -8.72 -5.07
CA TYR A 162 6.97 -8.26 -3.69
C TYR A 162 7.25 -9.39 -2.71
N THR A 163 6.62 -10.56 -2.86
CA THR A 163 6.88 -11.73 -2.01
C THR A 163 8.39 -12.11 -2.03
N PRO A 164 9.07 -12.24 -3.20
CA PRO A 164 10.52 -12.48 -3.22
C PRO A 164 11.35 -11.32 -2.65
N ILE A 165 10.99 -10.06 -2.93
CA ILE A 165 11.69 -8.89 -2.38
C ILE A 165 11.65 -8.90 -0.85
N MET A 166 10.48 -9.18 -0.26
CA MET A 166 10.30 -9.27 1.18
C MET A 166 11.13 -10.42 1.76
N PHE A 167 11.11 -11.59 1.11
CA PHE A 167 11.88 -12.76 1.53
C PHE A 167 13.39 -12.47 1.54
N ILE A 168 13.94 -11.97 0.43
CA ILE A 168 15.36 -11.66 0.28
C ILE A 168 15.77 -10.54 1.24
N SER A 169 14.98 -9.47 1.35
CA SER A 169 15.27 -8.36 2.27
C SER A 169 15.30 -8.81 3.71
N SER A 170 14.38 -9.70 4.11
CA SER A 170 14.36 -10.29 5.46
C SER A 170 15.59 -11.18 5.69
N LEU A 171 15.99 -12.00 4.71
CA LEU A 171 17.18 -12.84 4.79
C LEU A 171 18.44 -12.01 5.00
N ILE A 172 18.61 -10.94 4.20
CA ILE A 172 19.72 -9.98 4.33
C ILE A 172 19.67 -9.29 5.68
N GLY A 173 18.49 -8.82 6.12
CA GLY A 173 18.30 -8.19 7.41
C GLY A 173 18.72 -9.08 8.59
N ILE A 174 18.38 -10.37 8.54
CA ILE A 174 18.79 -11.36 9.55
C ILE A 174 20.33 -11.56 9.49
N LEU A 175 20.91 -11.74 8.31
CA LEU A 175 22.37 -11.89 8.16
C LEU A 175 23.13 -10.69 8.73
N VAL A 176 22.69 -9.48 8.40
CA VAL A 176 23.39 -8.25 8.77
C VAL A 176 23.15 -7.91 10.24
N ILE A 177 21.90 -7.73 10.66
CA ILE A 177 21.57 -7.17 11.99
C ILE A 177 21.62 -8.24 13.07
N THR A 178 20.95 -9.39 12.85
CA THR A 178 20.95 -10.49 13.81
C THR A 178 22.34 -11.13 13.89
N GLY A 179 22.99 -11.33 12.75
CA GLY A 179 24.38 -11.79 12.68
C GLY A 179 25.36 -10.83 13.39
N TYR A 180 25.29 -9.52 13.12
CA TYR A 180 26.11 -8.54 13.83
C TYR A 180 25.90 -8.61 15.36
N THR A 181 24.64 -8.70 15.80
CA THR A 181 24.30 -8.80 17.22
C THR A 181 24.90 -10.06 17.85
N LEU A 182 24.80 -11.21 17.16
CA LEU A 182 25.37 -12.47 17.61
C LEU A 182 26.91 -12.41 17.69
N ARG A 183 27.57 -11.83 16.68
CA ARG A 183 29.03 -11.63 16.68
C ARG A 183 29.46 -10.72 17.83
N LYS A 184 28.71 -9.66 18.10
CA LYS A 184 28.95 -8.74 19.23
C LYS A 184 28.80 -9.42 20.59
N ILE A 185 27.92 -10.41 20.72
CA ILE A 185 27.80 -11.24 21.93
C ILE A 185 29.01 -12.19 22.04
N GLY A 186 29.38 -12.84 20.95
CA GLY A 186 30.52 -13.76 20.89
C GLY A 186 31.88 -13.10 21.17
N GLY A 187 32.06 -11.82 20.82
CA GLY A 187 33.29 -11.07 21.05
C GLY A 187 33.48 -10.50 22.46
N LYS A 188 32.43 -10.46 23.30
CA LYS A 188 32.53 -9.95 24.68
C LYS A 188 33.18 -10.97 25.62
N SER A 189 33.76 -10.50 26.73
CA SER A 189 34.23 -11.39 27.80
C SER A 189 33.06 -12.20 28.39
N ILE A 190 33.36 -13.41 28.86
CA ILE A 190 32.35 -14.35 29.40
C ILE A 190 31.60 -13.69 30.57
N ILE A 191 32.33 -13.04 31.49
CA ILE A 191 31.78 -12.33 32.66
C ILE A 191 30.79 -11.22 32.23
N LYS A 192 31.10 -10.46 31.18
CA LYS A 192 30.23 -9.42 30.61
C LYS A 192 29.03 -9.98 29.85
N THR A 193 29.07 -11.25 29.48
CA THR A 193 27.95 -11.94 28.82
C THR A 193 27.00 -12.52 29.87
N PHE A 194 27.51 -12.96 31.03
CA PHE A 194 26.72 -13.40 32.19
C PHE A 194 25.94 -12.28 32.87
N SER A 195 26.45 -11.03 32.87
CA SER A 195 25.66 -9.88 33.33
C SER A 195 24.43 -9.74 32.43
N LYS A 196 23.24 -10.08 32.96
CA LYS A 196 21.94 -10.07 32.25
C LYS A 196 21.60 -8.67 31.72
N ASP A 197 20.79 -7.92 32.47
CA ASP A 197 20.21 -6.62 32.09
C ASP A 197 21.01 -5.43 32.64
N ILE A 198 21.92 -5.67 33.57
CA ILE A 198 22.73 -4.64 34.22
C ILE A 198 24.12 -4.63 33.58
N PRO A 199 24.58 -3.48 33.03
CA PRO A 199 25.93 -3.37 32.48
C PRO A 199 27.00 -3.77 33.50
N PHE A 200 28.04 -4.50 33.09
CA PHE A 200 29.13 -4.90 33.99
C PHE A 200 29.82 -3.71 34.69
N ASN A 201 29.90 -2.54 34.04
CA ASN A 201 30.46 -1.31 34.61
C ASN A 201 29.40 -0.45 35.34
N TYR A 202 28.32 -1.05 35.82
CA TYR A 202 27.24 -0.30 36.44
C TYR A 202 27.60 0.07 37.87
N ASP A 203 27.70 1.38 38.11
CA ASP A 203 27.89 1.96 39.42
C ASP A 203 26.53 2.50 39.92
N ALA A 204 25.99 1.87 40.97
CA ALA A 204 24.72 2.25 41.56
C ALA A 204 24.78 3.61 42.30
N SER A 205 25.98 4.13 42.56
CA SER A 205 26.20 5.38 43.30
C SER A 205 26.13 6.64 42.43
N GLN A 206 26.21 6.51 41.10
CA GLN A 206 26.20 7.67 40.21
C GLN A 206 24.79 8.29 40.10
N LYS A 207 24.68 9.58 40.43
CA LYS A 207 23.46 10.37 40.19
C LYS A 207 23.19 10.47 38.68
N LEU A 208 22.01 10.03 38.25
CA LEU A 208 21.53 10.13 36.88
C LEU A 208 21.45 11.61 36.45
N LYS A 209 22.26 12.00 35.47
CA LYS A 209 22.34 13.39 34.96
C LYS A 209 21.19 13.80 34.03
N PHE A 210 20.33 12.86 33.61
CA PHE A 210 19.42 13.04 32.46
C PHE A 210 17.97 12.59 32.76
N ILE A 211 17.39 13.07 33.85
CA ILE A 211 15.94 12.93 34.12
C ILE A 211 15.36 14.33 34.16
N LEU A 212 14.43 14.65 33.26
CA LEU A 212 13.67 15.90 33.33
C LEU A 212 12.99 15.98 34.71
N LYS A 213 13.24 17.07 35.45
CA LYS A 213 12.77 17.25 36.83
C LYS A 213 11.26 17.04 36.98
N TRP A 214 10.46 17.36 35.95
CA TRP A 214 9.02 17.14 35.94
C TRP A 214 8.62 15.65 35.88
N LEU A 215 9.39 14.77 35.23
CA LEU A 215 9.11 13.32 35.28
C LEU A 215 9.45 12.71 36.64
N ALA A 216 10.29 13.37 37.45
CA ALA A 216 10.60 12.92 38.80
C ALA A 216 9.50 13.24 39.81
N SER A 217 8.54 14.13 39.50
CA SER A 217 7.41 14.45 40.37
C SER A 217 6.22 13.49 40.23
N LEU A 218 6.19 12.64 39.19
CA LEU A 218 5.10 11.68 38.91
C LEU A 218 5.21 10.36 39.72
N GLY A 219 6.03 10.32 40.78
CA GLY A 219 6.12 9.20 41.73
C GLY A 219 7.32 8.25 41.53
N LEU A 220 7.69 7.52 42.59
CA LEU A 220 8.87 6.65 42.64
C LEU A 220 8.81 5.48 41.65
N ASN A 221 7.63 4.87 41.47
CA ASN A 221 7.44 3.73 40.58
C ASN A 221 7.69 4.11 39.12
N LEU A 222 7.13 5.25 38.67
CA LEU A 222 7.31 5.77 37.32
C LEU A 222 8.78 6.14 37.08
N ARG A 223 9.42 6.78 38.05
CA ARG A 223 10.85 7.09 38.02
C ARG A 223 11.71 5.83 37.84
N ILE A 224 11.46 4.78 38.62
CA ILE A 224 12.20 3.51 38.52
C ILE A 224 11.96 2.84 37.16
N ALA A 225 10.72 2.84 36.65
CA ALA A 225 10.36 2.26 35.35
C ALA A 225 11.08 2.98 34.18
N ILE A 226 11.08 4.32 34.17
CA ILE A 226 11.80 5.13 33.19
C ILE A 226 13.29 4.82 33.22
N ILE A 227 13.86 4.78 34.43
CA ILE A 227 15.28 4.47 34.62
C ILE A 227 15.60 3.07 34.05
N ASN A 228 14.79 2.06 34.33
CA ASN A 228 15.00 0.71 33.81
C ASN A 228 14.90 0.66 32.29
N THR A 229 14.01 1.44 31.69
CA THR A 229 13.88 1.54 30.23
C THR A 229 15.08 2.23 29.59
N ILE A 230 15.52 3.37 30.14
CA ILE A 230 16.72 4.09 29.69
C ILE A 230 17.98 3.25 29.88
N ARG A 231 18.05 2.37 30.87
CA ARG A 231 19.17 1.43 31.06
C ARG A 231 19.25 0.40 29.94
N LYS A 232 18.12 -0.02 29.36
CA LYS A 232 18.03 -0.97 28.25
C LYS A 232 18.06 -0.29 26.87
N LYS A 233 18.96 0.67 26.66
CA LYS A 233 19.02 1.53 25.43
C LYS A 233 18.90 0.75 24.12
N GLY A 234 19.55 -0.41 23.99
CA GLY A 234 19.51 -1.21 22.77
C GLY A 234 18.18 -1.92 22.50
N GLU A 235 17.44 -2.33 23.53
CA GLU A 235 16.07 -2.85 23.38
C GLU A 235 15.09 -1.71 23.11
N PHE A 236 15.19 -0.63 23.90
CA PHE A 236 14.34 0.54 23.76
C PHE A 236 14.41 1.15 22.36
N ILE A 237 15.61 1.38 21.81
CA ILE A 237 15.78 1.97 20.47
C ILE A 237 15.14 1.10 19.38
N ARG A 238 15.25 -0.23 19.46
CA ARG A 238 14.66 -1.14 18.46
C ARG A 238 13.13 -1.09 18.48
N TYR A 239 12.52 -1.12 19.67
CA TYR A 239 11.07 -1.01 19.79
C TYR A 239 10.57 0.39 19.44
N LEU A 240 11.34 1.45 19.75
CA LEU A 240 11.01 2.82 19.37
C LEU A 240 11.02 2.98 17.85
N ILE A 241 12.00 2.43 17.13
CA ILE A 241 12.02 2.45 15.65
C ILE A 241 10.78 1.76 15.07
N ILE A 242 10.43 0.56 15.56
CA ILE A 242 9.22 -0.14 15.12
C ILE A 242 7.98 0.71 15.38
N PHE A 243 7.87 1.24 16.60
CA PHE A 243 6.73 2.06 17.00
C PHE A 243 6.61 3.31 16.11
N THR A 244 7.72 3.96 15.77
CA THR A 244 7.72 5.11 14.85
C THR A 244 7.27 4.71 13.45
N ILE A 245 7.74 3.59 12.90
CA ILE A 245 7.31 3.12 11.57
C ILE A 245 5.82 2.74 11.60
N MET A 246 5.35 2.06 12.65
CA MET A 246 3.94 1.74 12.84
C MET A 246 3.08 3.00 12.95
N ALA A 247 3.52 3.99 13.74
CA ALA A 247 2.81 5.25 13.91
C ALA A 247 2.74 6.02 12.60
N LEU A 248 3.84 6.07 11.83
CA LEU A 248 3.87 6.65 10.50
C LEU A 248 2.86 5.95 9.58
N LEU A 249 2.86 4.61 9.55
CA LEU A 249 1.94 3.83 8.70
C LEU A 249 0.48 4.08 9.08
N ILE A 250 0.13 4.05 10.37
CA ILE A 250 -1.22 4.31 10.85
C ILE A 250 -1.65 5.74 10.53
N PHE A 251 -0.75 6.72 10.72
CA PHE A 251 -1.03 8.12 10.43
C PHE A 251 -1.25 8.36 8.93
N THR A 252 -0.39 7.79 8.08
CA THR A 252 -0.53 7.87 6.62
C THR A 252 -1.80 7.18 6.14
N LEU A 253 -2.15 6.01 6.68
CA LEU A 253 -3.43 5.35 6.37
C LEU A 253 -4.63 6.18 6.83
N GLY A 254 -4.63 6.64 8.08
CA GLY A 254 -5.74 7.38 8.66
C GLY A 254 -6.00 8.71 7.96
N LEU A 255 -4.98 9.57 7.86
CA LEU A 255 -5.13 10.84 7.16
C LEU A 255 -5.32 10.67 5.66
N GLY A 256 -4.57 9.75 5.05
CA GLY A 256 -4.65 9.51 3.62
C GLY A 256 -6.02 9.04 3.18
N THR A 257 -6.64 8.11 3.90
CA THR A 257 -8.00 7.65 3.60
C THR A 257 -9.04 8.77 3.74
N ILE A 258 -8.93 9.60 4.78
CA ILE A 258 -9.82 10.77 4.95
C ILE A 258 -9.67 11.71 3.76
N VAL A 259 -8.44 12.15 3.47
CA VAL A 259 -8.16 13.11 2.39
C VAL A 259 -8.58 12.55 1.03
N LEU A 260 -8.23 11.31 0.73
CA LEU A 260 -8.63 10.65 -0.51
C LEU A 260 -10.15 10.59 -0.64
N SER A 261 -10.85 10.17 0.42
CA SER A 261 -12.31 10.09 0.42
C SER A 261 -12.95 11.45 0.21
N THR A 262 -12.52 12.49 0.94
CA THR A 262 -13.11 13.83 0.83
C THR A 262 -12.83 14.45 -0.52
N SER A 263 -11.58 14.39 -1.01
CA SER A 263 -11.24 14.95 -2.32
C SER A 263 -11.90 14.21 -3.47
N SER A 264 -12.01 12.88 -3.40
CA SER A 264 -12.74 12.11 -4.43
C SER A 264 -14.22 12.48 -4.45
N LEU A 265 -14.84 12.62 -3.28
CA LEU A 265 -16.23 13.02 -3.18
C LEU A 265 -16.44 14.43 -3.74
N GLU A 266 -15.57 15.39 -3.39
CA GLU A 266 -15.64 16.75 -3.91
C GLU A 266 -15.46 16.79 -5.43
N TRP A 267 -14.49 16.07 -6.00
CA TRP A 267 -14.30 16.01 -7.46
C TRP A 267 -15.51 15.38 -8.17
N ILE A 268 -16.08 14.33 -7.60
CA ILE A 268 -17.29 13.70 -8.12
C ILE A 268 -18.47 14.67 -8.02
N GLN A 269 -18.66 15.37 -6.90
CA GLN A 269 -19.76 16.32 -6.70
C GLN A 269 -19.65 17.56 -7.59
N LYS A 270 -18.44 18.07 -7.82
CA LYS A 270 -18.20 19.15 -8.81
C LYS A 270 -18.60 18.71 -10.22
N SER A 271 -18.17 17.49 -10.59
CA SER A 271 -18.45 16.92 -11.90
C SER A 271 -19.91 16.48 -12.05
N GLN A 272 -20.58 16.05 -10.97
CA GLN A 272 -21.95 15.55 -10.94
C GLN A 272 -22.66 16.11 -9.69
N ASN A 273 -23.31 17.26 -9.85
CA ASN A 273 -24.07 17.88 -8.77
C ASN A 273 -25.34 17.05 -8.44
N GLU A 274 -25.77 17.08 -7.18
CA GLU A 274 -26.89 16.29 -6.65
C GLU A 274 -28.26 16.74 -7.19
N ASN A 275 -28.35 17.97 -7.70
CA ASN A 275 -29.60 18.60 -8.16
C ASN A 275 -29.74 18.63 -9.70
N ILE A 276 -29.21 17.63 -10.41
CA ILE A 276 -29.30 17.55 -11.87
C ILE A 276 -30.41 16.59 -12.28
N ILE A 277 -31.33 17.05 -13.13
CA ILE A 277 -32.36 16.23 -13.75
C ILE A 277 -31.93 15.93 -15.17
N VAL A 278 -31.75 14.64 -15.49
CA VAL A 278 -31.43 14.19 -16.86
C VAL A 278 -32.72 13.85 -17.59
N ILE A 279 -32.93 14.48 -18.74
CA ILE A 279 -34.08 14.25 -19.62
C ILE A 279 -33.56 13.66 -20.94
N GLY A 280 -34.16 12.57 -21.40
CA GLY A 280 -33.65 11.79 -22.52
C GLY A 280 -34.59 10.66 -22.89
N HIS A 281 -34.41 10.11 -24.10
CA HIS A 281 -35.03 8.83 -24.44
C HIS A 281 -34.55 7.73 -23.47
N LYS A 282 -35.43 6.78 -23.12
CA LYS A 282 -35.13 5.73 -22.13
C LYS A 282 -33.82 5.00 -22.43
N ASP A 283 -33.59 4.66 -23.69
CA ASP A 283 -32.40 3.92 -24.11
C ASP A 283 -31.12 4.75 -24.03
N VAL A 284 -31.21 6.06 -24.32
CA VAL A 284 -30.09 7.00 -24.17
C VAL A 284 -29.73 7.16 -22.71
N ILE A 285 -30.71 7.44 -21.83
CA ILE A 285 -30.47 7.58 -20.38
C ILE A 285 -29.87 6.29 -19.81
N ASN A 286 -30.41 5.13 -20.20
CA ASN A 286 -29.93 3.85 -19.71
C ASN A 286 -28.46 3.60 -20.11
N ASN A 287 -28.11 3.76 -21.40
CA ASN A 287 -26.73 3.59 -21.85
C ASN A 287 -25.79 4.65 -21.27
N TYR A 288 -26.24 5.90 -21.12
CA TYR A 288 -25.47 6.95 -20.47
C TYR A 288 -25.18 6.62 -19.00
N SER A 289 -26.17 6.09 -18.27
CA SER A 289 -25.97 5.61 -16.90
C SER A 289 -25.00 4.43 -16.85
N LEU A 290 -25.09 3.49 -17.81
CA LEU A 290 -24.14 2.38 -17.93
C LEU A 290 -22.72 2.88 -18.20
N MET A 291 -22.53 3.94 -19.00
CA MET A 291 -21.20 4.54 -19.22
C MET A 291 -20.57 5.06 -17.91
N TYR A 292 -21.36 5.61 -16.99
CA TYR A 292 -20.85 5.94 -15.64
C TYR A 292 -20.53 4.69 -14.82
N GLN A 293 -21.36 3.65 -14.90
CA GLN A 293 -21.12 2.38 -14.20
C GLN A 293 -19.87 1.66 -14.70
N MET A 294 -19.40 1.90 -15.93
CA MET A 294 -18.12 1.37 -16.41
C MET A 294 -16.96 1.78 -15.52
N PHE A 295 -16.99 2.94 -14.87
CA PHE A 295 -15.88 3.34 -13.99
C PHE A 295 -15.84 2.56 -12.67
N SER A 296 -16.92 1.86 -12.32
CA SER A 296 -17.03 1.04 -11.10
C SER A 296 -17.18 -0.47 -11.35
N ASP A 297 -17.50 -0.91 -12.58
CA ASP A 297 -17.65 -2.31 -12.95
C ASP A 297 -16.56 -2.77 -13.96
N PRO A 298 -15.67 -3.72 -13.58
CA PRO A 298 -14.60 -4.19 -14.46
C PRO A 298 -15.09 -5.05 -15.64
N ASN A 299 -16.34 -5.51 -15.64
CA ASN A 299 -16.91 -6.39 -16.67
C ASN A 299 -17.84 -5.66 -17.65
N LEU A 300 -18.20 -4.40 -17.36
CA LEU A 300 -19.09 -3.60 -18.19
C LEU A 300 -18.27 -2.76 -19.18
N LEU A 301 -18.51 -2.93 -20.48
CA LEU A 301 -17.91 -2.11 -21.52
C LEU A 301 -18.99 -1.66 -22.50
N ILE A 302 -19.25 -0.34 -22.55
CA ILE A 302 -20.13 0.28 -23.54
C ILE A 302 -19.26 0.84 -24.67
N SER A 303 -19.66 0.51 -25.89
CA SER A 303 -18.99 0.88 -27.14
C SER A 303 -20.03 1.34 -28.17
N GLU A 304 -19.57 1.77 -29.34
CA GLU A 304 -20.40 2.15 -30.49
C GLU A 304 -21.43 1.08 -30.91
N ASN A 305 -21.16 -0.20 -30.61
CA ASN A 305 -22.04 -1.32 -30.95
C ASN A 305 -23.27 -1.41 -30.03
N ASN A 306 -23.26 -0.72 -28.89
CA ASN A 306 -24.33 -0.79 -27.90
C ASN A 306 -25.47 0.18 -28.21
N ILE A 307 -25.14 1.40 -28.66
CA ILE A 307 -26.12 2.44 -29.01
C ILE A 307 -25.52 3.44 -29.98
N ASN A 308 -26.30 3.83 -30.99
CA ASN A 308 -26.02 5.01 -31.80
C ASN A 308 -26.75 6.23 -31.21
N PHE A 309 -26.05 7.05 -30.44
CA PHE A 309 -26.59 8.25 -29.81
C PHE A 309 -27.04 9.33 -30.80
N THR A 310 -26.61 9.25 -32.07
CA THR A 310 -26.96 10.22 -33.12
C THR A 310 -28.19 9.82 -33.93
N ASP A 311 -28.84 8.71 -33.58
CA ASP A 311 -30.06 8.27 -34.25
C ASP A 311 -31.15 9.35 -34.11
N PRO A 312 -31.76 9.82 -35.23
CA PRO A 312 -32.79 10.84 -35.19
C PRO A 312 -33.96 10.55 -34.26
N GLN A 313 -34.25 9.28 -33.96
CA GLN A 313 -35.31 8.90 -33.02
C GLN A 313 -35.04 9.35 -31.56
N TYR A 314 -33.78 9.60 -31.22
CA TYR A 314 -33.35 10.03 -29.88
C TYR A 314 -33.20 11.55 -29.73
N LEU A 315 -33.28 12.29 -30.83
CA LEU A 315 -33.09 13.74 -30.82
C LEU A 315 -34.34 14.47 -30.33
N PHE A 316 -34.13 15.52 -29.54
CA PHE A 316 -35.20 16.39 -29.07
C PHE A 316 -35.63 17.37 -30.15
N ASN A 317 -36.94 17.70 -30.15
CA ASN A 317 -37.41 18.86 -30.88
C ASN A 317 -36.99 20.13 -30.14
N GLY A 318 -36.29 21.05 -30.81
CA GLY A 318 -35.81 22.30 -30.21
C GLY A 318 -36.92 23.16 -29.58
N GLY A 319 -38.16 23.06 -30.06
CA GLY A 319 -39.31 23.74 -29.44
C GLY A 319 -39.56 23.30 -27.99
N VAL A 320 -39.45 21.99 -27.73
CA VAL A 320 -39.65 21.42 -26.38
C VAL A 320 -38.53 21.85 -25.43
N ILE A 321 -37.31 21.98 -25.91
CA ILE A 321 -36.17 22.46 -25.10
C ILE A 321 -36.42 23.90 -24.62
N ASN A 322 -36.96 24.76 -25.49
CA ASN A 322 -37.29 26.14 -25.11
C ASN A 322 -38.40 26.19 -24.07
N GLU A 323 -39.43 25.36 -24.20
CA GLU A 323 -40.47 25.24 -23.17
C GLU A 323 -39.90 24.82 -21.80
N ILE A 324 -38.92 23.91 -21.78
CA ILE A 324 -38.24 23.49 -20.54
C ILE A 324 -37.42 24.63 -19.95
N LYS A 325 -36.71 25.40 -20.78
CA LYS A 325 -35.92 26.57 -20.34
C LYS A 325 -36.81 27.64 -19.66
N ASP A 326 -38.06 27.76 -20.07
CA ASP A 326 -39.02 28.74 -19.54
C ASP A 326 -39.76 28.27 -18.27
N LEU A 327 -39.58 27.01 -17.83
CA LEU A 327 -40.22 26.49 -16.63
C LEU A 327 -39.67 27.15 -15.36
N ASN A 328 -40.57 27.53 -14.46
CA ASN A 328 -40.19 28.13 -13.18
C ASN A 328 -39.42 27.11 -12.31
N GLY A 329 -38.21 27.48 -11.88
CA GLY A 329 -37.30 26.63 -11.12
C GLY A 329 -36.20 25.95 -11.95
N VAL A 330 -36.21 26.10 -13.27
CA VAL A 330 -35.08 25.71 -14.13
C VAL A 330 -34.10 26.87 -14.21
N GLU A 331 -32.88 26.67 -13.72
CA GLU A 331 -31.82 27.70 -13.72
C GLU A 331 -31.01 27.68 -15.03
N LEU A 332 -30.62 26.47 -15.46
CA LEU A 332 -29.80 26.25 -16.65
C LEU A 332 -30.25 24.95 -17.35
N VAL A 333 -30.12 24.92 -18.67
CA VAL A 333 -30.34 23.74 -19.50
C VAL A 333 -29.11 23.52 -20.36
N GLU A 334 -28.44 22.40 -20.11
CA GLU A 334 -27.27 21.96 -20.87
C GLU A 334 -27.69 20.90 -21.90
N GLU A 335 -27.21 21.05 -23.13
CA GLU A 335 -27.43 20.12 -24.22
C GLU A 335 -26.14 19.35 -24.49
N ARG A 336 -26.23 18.02 -24.58
CA ARG A 336 -25.08 17.13 -24.82
C ARG A 336 -25.25 16.33 -26.09
N LEU A 337 -24.21 16.27 -26.90
CA LEU A 337 -24.10 15.33 -28.00
C LEU A 337 -23.05 14.29 -27.65
N ILE A 338 -23.37 13.01 -27.77
CA ILE A 338 -22.44 11.92 -27.47
C ILE A 338 -22.25 11.13 -28.75
N ASN A 339 -21.01 10.79 -29.08
CA ASN A 339 -20.72 9.86 -30.16
C ASN A 339 -19.36 9.18 -29.92
N PHE A 340 -19.14 8.03 -30.56
CA PHE A 340 -17.87 7.32 -30.49
C PHE A 340 -17.02 7.65 -31.71
N TYR A 341 -15.75 7.94 -31.48
CA TYR A 341 -14.79 8.22 -32.54
C TYR A 341 -13.50 7.43 -32.31
N SER A 342 -12.96 6.90 -33.40
CA SER A 342 -11.58 6.38 -33.43
C SER A 342 -10.62 7.57 -33.32
N VAL A 343 -9.89 7.64 -32.22
CA VAL A 343 -8.89 8.67 -31.95
C VAL A 343 -7.50 8.03 -32.00
N GLU A 344 -6.57 8.74 -32.64
CA GLU A 344 -5.17 8.35 -32.77
C GLU A 344 -4.29 9.39 -32.05
N GLU A 345 -3.35 8.92 -31.26
CA GLU A 345 -2.40 9.77 -30.54
C GLU A 345 -1.34 10.31 -31.50
N ILE A 346 -1.37 11.62 -31.74
CA ILE A 346 -0.33 12.30 -32.50
C ILE A 346 0.92 12.44 -31.62
N GLN A 347 2.08 11.98 -32.12
CA GLN A 347 3.35 12.11 -31.41
C GLN A 347 3.82 13.57 -31.39
N GLY A 348 4.07 14.08 -30.18
CA GLY A 348 4.70 15.38 -29.96
C GLY A 348 6.22 15.27 -29.93
N ILE A 349 6.92 16.35 -30.31
CA ILE A 349 8.37 16.47 -30.12
C ILE A 349 8.61 17.51 -29.04
N TYR A 350 9.18 17.08 -27.91
CA TYR A 350 9.62 17.98 -26.84
C TYR A 350 11.12 18.20 -26.94
N ILE A 351 11.55 19.45 -27.03
CA ILE A 351 12.97 19.83 -27.04
C ILE A 351 13.35 20.17 -25.60
N SER A 352 14.25 19.39 -25.01
CA SER A 352 14.78 19.62 -23.66
C SER A 352 15.78 20.79 -23.66
N GLU A 353 16.04 21.37 -22.48
CA GLU A 353 17.00 22.48 -22.29
C GLU A 353 18.44 22.16 -22.79
N ASP A 354 18.77 20.88 -22.94
CA ASP A 354 20.06 20.38 -23.45
C ASP A 354 20.11 20.20 -24.99
N ASP A 355 19.20 20.82 -25.75
CA ASP A 355 19.06 20.68 -27.22
C ASP A 355 18.83 19.23 -27.70
N THR A 356 18.37 18.34 -26.81
CA THR A 356 17.98 16.98 -27.15
C THR A 356 16.47 16.92 -27.40
N TYR A 357 16.07 16.33 -28.52
CA TYR A 357 14.66 16.09 -28.81
C TYR A 357 14.22 14.76 -28.19
N LYS A 358 13.06 14.77 -27.54
CA LYS A 358 12.40 13.60 -27.02
C LYS A 358 11.02 13.50 -27.67
N VAL A 359 10.78 12.40 -28.36
CA VAL A 359 9.44 12.08 -28.88
C VAL A 359 8.56 11.71 -27.68
N VAL A 360 7.44 12.41 -27.56
CA VAL A 360 6.42 12.23 -26.53
C VAL A 360 5.18 11.65 -27.20
N GLY A 361 4.78 10.45 -26.80
CA GLY A 361 3.67 9.71 -27.37
C GLY A 361 4.01 8.24 -27.55
N LYS A 362 3.00 7.38 -27.61
CA LYS A 362 3.17 5.92 -27.79
C LYS A 362 2.40 5.37 -28.99
N ASP A 363 1.97 6.24 -29.90
CA ASP A 363 1.24 5.84 -31.12
C ASP A 363 -0.04 5.04 -30.79
N ARG A 364 -0.76 5.51 -29.75
CA ARG A 364 -1.95 4.81 -29.24
C ARG A 364 -3.15 5.11 -30.14
N GLN A 365 -3.93 4.09 -30.44
CA GLN A 365 -5.23 4.23 -31.07
C GLN A 365 -6.30 3.61 -30.17
N ASP A 366 -7.41 4.30 -29.96
CA ASP A 366 -8.57 3.76 -29.24
C ASP A 366 -9.87 4.35 -29.77
N ASN A 367 -10.99 3.66 -29.54
CA ASN A 367 -12.32 4.18 -29.85
C ASN A 367 -12.94 4.74 -28.56
N ILE A 368 -13.05 6.06 -28.47
CA ILE A 368 -13.46 6.74 -27.24
C ILE A 368 -14.78 7.48 -27.42
N PRO A 369 -15.61 7.56 -26.37
CA PRO A 369 -16.77 8.43 -26.38
C PRO A 369 -16.31 9.89 -26.31
N ILE A 370 -16.74 10.70 -27.28
CA ILE A 370 -16.59 12.15 -27.28
C ILE A 370 -17.94 12.76 -26.92
N ILE A 371 -17.91 13.64 -25.91
CA ILE A 371 -19.09 14.39 -25.46
C ILE A 371 -18.91 15.84 -25.93
N GLY A 372 -19.73 16.24 -26.89
CA GLY A 372 -19.89 17.62 -27.29
C GLY A 372 -20.76 18.36 -26.27
N ILE A 373 -20.24 19.45 -25.74
CA ILE A 373 -20.89 20.35 -24.79
C ILE A 373 -20.73 21.79 -25.24
N ASN A 374 -21.67 22.66 -24.86
CA ASN A 374 -21.52 24.10 -25.03
C ASN A 374 -20.93 24.72 -23.74
N PRO A 375 -19.69 25.25 -23.78
CA PRO A 375 -19.02 25.81 -22.61
C PRO A 375 -19.79 26.94 -21.91
N GLU A 376 -20.61 27.70 -22.63
CA GLU A 376 -21.37 28.83 -22.05
C GLU A 376 -22.56 28.39 -21.18
N THR A 377 -23.03 27.15 -21.38
CA THR A 377 -24.27 26.62 -20.76
C THR A 377 -24.01 25.37 -19.93
N ILE A 378 -22.74 25.06 -19.67
CA ILE A 378 -22.33 23.88 -18.93
C ILE A 378 -22.79 23.99 -17.47
N ILE A 379 -23.49 22.98 -16.97
CA ILE A 379 -23.95 22.92 -15.58
C ILE A 379 -22.85 22.34 -14.68
N GLN A 380 -22.04 21.44 -15.22
CA GLN A 380 -21.01 20.69 -14.49
C GLN A 380 -19.67 21.43 -14.50
N ASP A 381 -18.99 21.46 -13.35
CA ASP A 381 -17.66 22.05 -13.22
C ASP A 381 -16.61 20.94 -13.31
N PHE A 382 -16.08 20.74 -14.52
CA PHE A 382 -15.05 19.74 -14.78
C PHE A 382 -13.66 20.30 -14.49
N GLU A 383 -12.86 19.54 -13.75
CA GLU A 383 -11.41 19.79 -13.65
C GLU A 383 -10.77 19.39 -14.99
N ILE A 384 -10.55 20.38 -15.86
CA ILE A 384 -9.91 20.19 -17.17
C ILE A 384 -8.45 20.63 -17.15
N GLU A 385 -7.60 19.89 -17.84
CA GLU A 385 -6.25 20.34 -18.16
C GLU A 385 -6.32 21.21 -19.43
N GLY A 386 -6.13 22.52 -19.28
CA GLY A 386 -6.20 23.49 -20.39
C GLY A 386 -7.39 24.44 -20.28
N ARG A 387 -7.95 24.84 -21.43
CA ARG A 387 -9.11 25.74 -21.52
C ARG A 387 -10.10 25.22 -22.56
N PHE A 388 -11.36 25.58 -22.42
CA PHE A 388 -12.35 25.36 -23.47
C PHE A 388 -11.97 26.13 -24.74
N PHE A 389 -12.31 25.54 -25.89
CA PHE A 389 -12.17 26.20 -27.17
C PHE A 389 -13.12 27.40 -27.23
N THR A 390 -12.61 28.53 -27.71
CA THR A 390 -13.38 29.73 -28.02
C THR A 390 -13.74 29.72 -29.51
N GLU A 391 -14.69 30.55 -29.93
CA GLU A 391 -15.07 30.66 -31.36
C GLU A 391 -13.88 30.99 -32.28
N GLU A 392 -12.86 31.68 -31.75
CA GLU A 392 -11.65 32.05 -32.49
C GLU A 392 -10.70 30.86 -32.72
N ASP A 393 -10.65 29.91 -31.78
CA ASP A 393 -9.68 28.79 -31.80
C ASP A 393 -10.32 27.45 -32.21
N ALA A 394 -11.64 27.43 -32.40
CA ALA A 394 -12.41 26.21 -32.64
C ALA A 394 -11.97 25.44 -33.89
N PHE A 395 -11.37 26.10 -34.89
CA PHE A 395 -10.91 25.45 -36.12
C PHE A 395 -9.43 25.05 -36.10
N GLU A 396 -8.57 25.71 -35.32
CA GLU A 396 -7.12 25.51 -35.38
C GLU A 396 -6.62 24.36 -34.47
N ASN A 397 -7.37 23.99 -33.43
CA ASN A 397 -6.95 22.98 -32.45
C ASN A 397 -7.71 21.63 -32.54
N ILE A 398 -8.53 21.44 -33.59
CA ILE A 398 -9.23 20.16 -33.86
C ILE A 398 -8.39 19.23 -34.77
N THR A 399 -7.31 19.73 -35.37
CA THR A 399 -6.31 18.94 -36.13
C THR A 399 -5.16 18.53 -35.25
#